data_AF-A0A0F9JQ14-F1
#
_entry.id   AF-A0A0F9JQ14-F1
#
_cell.length_a   1.000
_cell.length_b   1.000
_cell.length_c   1.000
_cell.angle_alpha   90.00
_cell.angle_beta   90.00
_cell.angle_gamma   90.00
#
_symmetry.space_group_name_H-M   'P 1'
#
loop_
_entity.id
_entity.type
_entity.pdbx_description
1 polymer ?
#
loop_
_entity_poly.entity_id
_entity_poly.type
_entity_poly.pdbx_seq_one_letter_code
_entity_poly.pdbx_strand_id
1 'polypeptide(L)'
;MAVKPPTTSVTLGKDYDTTQIYSTGVEFALVGRVNKKWKQAMTFVFCKDFLHDVVWATLHKKPVGIYEFSYNPTGKVAVEPPKGTGDWYIWSDQQVIGKPGRDIPIHMSRTALLFRDTSLLGSDGKKRFHCHRDGALDFLGQIDKRMGFSLTKIYQVNGARKGPPTWLVLGDKRWMHAPTLLSLYSILIRVGYYHNPGGNYLRTLEMMRDGELGKGGDPNDIFEDGDTAGCNDASYVKQAWRGIEVILKHGIKVFYDEMIENYPDDVRTHVLHDTYGIVNFTKKRPEKRMPHWYRKSLWK
;
A
#
# COMPACT_ATOMS: atom_id res chain seq x y z
N MET A 1 10.17 -2.51 29.64
CA MET A 1 10.12 -3.92 29.19
C MET A 1 10.17 -3.96 27.67
N ALA A 2 11.13 -4.66 27.07
CA ALA A 2 11.18 -4.82 25.62
C ALA A 2 9.95 -5.61 25.16
N VAL A 3 9.08 -4.98 24.37
CA VAL A 3 7.92 -5.64 23.77
C VAL A 3 8.45 -6.76 22.89
N LYS A 4 8.18 -8.02 23.27
CA LYS A 4 8.52 -9.21 22.48
C LYS A 4 8.10 -8.94 21.03
N PRO A 5 9.00 -9.07 20.03
CA PRO A 5 8.67 -8.74 18.65
C PRO A 5 7.39 -9.48 18.28
N PRO A 6 6.41 -8.80 17.66
CA PRO A 6 5.16 -9.43 17.29
C PRO A 6 5.47 -10.72 16.55
N THR A 7 4.84 -11.81 16.97
CA THR A 7 5.05 -13.14 16.40
C THR A 7 4.98 -13.05 14.88
N THR A 8 5.99 -13.56 14.18
CA THR A 8 6.03 -13.73 12.71
C THR A 8 4.90 -14.63 12.17
N SER A 9 4.09 -15.18 13.07
CA SER A 9 2.88 -15.92 12.77
C SER A 9 1.78 -14.96 12.30
N VAL A 10 1.73 -14.78 10.99
CA VAL A 10 0.57 -14.23 10.27
C VAL A 10 -0.24 -15.42 9.76
N THR A 11 -1.54 -15.43 10.01
CA THR A 11 -2.45 -16.36 9.33
C THR A 11 -2.83 -15.75 7.98
N LEU A 12 -2.35 -16.36 6.90
CA LEU A 12 -2.75 -16.00 5.53
C LEU A 12 -4.16 -16.54 5.25
N GLY A 13 -4.94 -15.75 4.52
CA GLY A 13 -6.29 -16.08 4.08
C GLY A 13 -6.30 -16.84 2.76
N LYS A 14 -7.48 -17.06 2.20
CA LYS A 14 -7.62 -17.48 0.80
C LYS A 14 -7.59 -16.22 -0.06
N ASP A 15 -6.69 -16.21 -1.03
CA ASP A 15 -6.68 -15.20 -2.09
C ASP A 15 -7.70 -15.59 -3.17
N TYR A 16 -8.18 -14.59 -3.90
CA TYR A 16 -9.05 -14.75 -5.06
C TYR A 16 -8.64 -13.77 -6.16
N ASP A 17 -8.99 -14.10 -7.40
CA ASP A 17 -8.65 -13.32 -8.58
C ASP A 17 -9.46 -12.02 -8.63
N THR A 18 -8.85 -10.99 -9.19
CA THR A 18 -9.42 -9.65 -9.32
C THR A 18 -9.08 -9.10 -10.70
N THR A 19 -9.90 -8.21 -11.25
CA THR A 19 -9.71 -7.64 -12.60
C THR A 19 -8.66 -6.52 -12.60
N GLN A 20 -7.48 -6.79 -12.04
CA GLN A 20 -6.37 -5.83 -12.00
C GLN A 20 -5.61 -5.86 -13.32
N ILE A 21 -4.97 -4.75 -13.67
CA ILE A 21 -4.18 -4.62 -14.91
C ILE A 21 -2.91 -5.49 -14.88
N TYR A 22 -2.41 -5.80 -13.69
CA TYR A 22 -1.17 -6.56 -13.48
C TYR A 22 -1.48 -7.98 -13.01
N SER A 23 -0.67 -8.94 -13.45
CA SER A 23 -0.78 -10.35 -13.09
C SER A 23 0.51 -10.95 -12.52
N THR A 24 1.58 -10.16 -12.40
CA THR A 24 2.88 -10.60 -11.85
C THR A 24 3.64 -9.45 -11.20
N GLY A 25 4.57 -9.78 -10.31
CA GLY A 25 5.44 -8.85 -9.58
C GLY A 25 5.00 -8.68 -8.13
N VAL A 26 5.00 -7.43 -7.65
CA VAL A 26 4.76 -7.14 -6.24
C VAL A 26 3.28 -7.00 -5.93
N GLU A 27 2.85 -7.66 -4.85
CA GLU A 27 1.50 -7.56 -4.30
C GLU A 27 1.50 -7.12 -2.83
N PHE A 28 0.37 -6.55 -2.43
CA PHE A 28 0.11 -6.07 -1.09
C PHE A 28 -1.17 -6.68 -0.51
N ALA A 29 -1.22 -6.80 0.82
CA ALA A 29 -2.48 -7.05 1.52
C ALA A 29 -2.45 -6.37 2.89
N LEU A 30 -3.59 -5.86 3.36
CA LEU A 30 -3.70 -5.37 4.73
C LEU A 30 -3.92 -6.52 5.71
N VAL A 31 -3.45 -6.31 6.95
CA VAL A 31 -3.51 -7.29 8.03
C VAL A 31 -4.18 -6.68 9.25
N GLY A 32 -5.18 -7.36 9.77
CA GLY A 32 -5.82 -7.04 11.04
C GLY A 32 -5.25 -7.84 12.20
N ARG A 33 -5.63 -7.48 13.44
CA ARG A 33 -5.35 -8.29 14.63
C ARG A 33 -6.62 -8.95 15.15
N VAL A 34 -6.62 -10.28 15.23
CA VAL A 34 -7.69 -11.08 15.83
C VAL A 34 -7.09 -11.93 16.95
N ASN A 35 -7.60 -11.81 18.17
CA ASN A 35 -7.10 -12.54 19.35
C ASN A 35 -5.57 -12.41 19.51
N LYS A 36 -5.06 -11.17 19.38
CA LYS A 36 -3.62 -10.82 19.42
C LYS A 36 -2.76 -11.44 18.30
N LYS A 37 -3.33 -12.21 17.37
CA LYS A 37 -2.63 -12.77 16.20
C LYS A 37 -2.87 -11.91 14.96
N TRP A 38 -1.88 -11.86 14.09
CA TRP A 38 -1.99 -11.19 12.79
C TRP A 38 -2.77 -12.08 11.82
N LYS A 39 -3.76 -11.51 11.12
CA LYS A 39 -4.52 -12.22 10.10
C LYS A 39 -4.69 -11.33 8.87
N GLN A 40 -4.42 -11.90 7.70
CA GLN A 40 -4.67 -11.24 6.42
C GLN A 40 -6.14 -10.82 6.34
N ALA A 41 -6.39 -9.55 6.04
CA ALA A 41 -7.73 -8.95 6.07
C ALA A 41 -8.37 -8.81 4.69
N MET A 42 -7.58 -8.89 3.63
CA MET A 42 -8.02 -8.76 2.23
C MET A 42 -7.17 -9.68 1.35
N THR A 43 -7.65 -10.01 0.15
CA THR A 43 -6.84 -10.70 -0.87
C THR A 43 -5.58 -9.89 -1.21
N PHE A 44 -4.53 -10.57 -1.65
CA PHE A 44 -3.38 -9.87 -2.23
C PHE A 44 -3.76 -9.14 -3.52
N VAL A 45 -3.22 -7.94 -3.69
CA VAL A 45 -3.48 -7.05 -4.83
C VAL A 45 -2.18 -6.48 -5.39
N PHE A 46 -2.07 -6.43 -6.72
CA PHE A 46 -0.99 -5.73 -7.43
C PHE A 46 -1.23 -4.21 -7.45
N CYS A 47 -2.50 -3.81 -7.61
CA CYS A 47 -2.88 -2.41 -7.57
C CYS A 47 -2.96 -1.94 -6.11
N LYS A 48 -1.97 -1.15 -5.72
CA LYS A 48 -1.89 -0.51 -4.40
C LYS A 48 -3.13 0.31 -4.03
N ASP A 49 -3.93 0.76 -5.01
CA ASP A 49 -5.05 1.66 -4.78
C ASP A 49 -6.23 0.93 -4.09
N PHE A 50 -6.37 -0.39 -4.26
CA PHE A 50 -7.33 -1.18 -3.46
C PHE A 50 -7.07 -1.10 -1.94
N LEU A 51 -5.83 -0.84 -1.51
CA LEU A 51 -5.53 -0.69 -0.09
C LEU A 51 -6.24 0.53 0.50
N HIS A 52 -6.37 1.64 -0.24
CA HIS A 52 -7.09 2.79 0.27
C HIS A 52 -8.61 2.61 0.18
N ASP A 53 -9.12 1.76 -0.71
CA ASP A 53 -10.54 1.37 -0.74
C ASP A 53 -10.92 0.63 0.56
N VAL A 54 -10.05 -0.25 1.04
CA VAL A 54 -10.23 -0.96 2.32
C VAL A 54 -10.22 0.01 3.51
N VAL A 55 -9.33 1.01 3.49
CA VAL A 55 -9.29 2.05 4.52
C VAL A 55 -10.56 2.89 4.50
N TRP A 56 -11.00 3.36 3.33
CA TRP A 56 -12.25 4.09 3.15
C TRP A 56 -13.44 3.28 3.67
N ALA A 57 -13.54 2.02 3.26
CA ALA A 57 -14.60 1.11 3.68
C ALA A 57 -14.68 0.95 5.19
N THR A 58 -13.51 0.85 5.84
CA THR A 58 -13.40 0.72 7.29
C THR A 58 -13.82 2.01 8.00
N LEU A 59 -13.36 3.17 7.53
CA LEU A 59 -13.65 4.47 8.14
C LEU A 59 -15.15 4.79 8.05
N HIS A 60 -15.76 4.57 6.90
CA HIS A 60 -17.17 4.87 6.66
C HIS A 60 -18.12 3.76 7.09
N LYS A 61 -17.58 2.62 7.55
CA LYS A 61 -18.35 1.41 7.86
C LYS A 61 -19.26 1.04 6.68
N LYS A 62 -18.70 1.12 5.49
CA LYS A 62 -19.35 0.79 4.23
C LYS A 62 -18.49 -0.26 3.53
N PRO A 63 -19.05 -1.39 3.13
CA PRO A 63 -18.34 -2.31 2.26
C PRO A 63 -18.06 -1.68 0.87
N VAL A 64 -17.05 -2.21 0.18
CA VAL A 64 -16.58 -1.75 -1.13
C VAL A 64 -16.50 -2.92 -2.11
N GLY A 65 -16.83 -2.67 -3.37
CA GLY A 65 -16.69 -3.61 -4.47
C GLY A 65 -16.32 -2.87 -5.76
N ILE A 66 -15.21 -3.24 -6.40
CA ILE A 66 -14.70 -2.61 -7.62
C ILE A 66 -13.72 -3.56 -8.32
N TYR A 67 -13.80 -3.72 -9.65
CA TYR A 67 -12.88 -4.61 -10.41
C TYR A 67 -12.75 -6.03 -9.83
N GLU A 68 -13.88 -6.64 -9.46
CA GLU A 68 -13.97 -7.95 -8.75
C GLU A 68 -13.30 -8.00 -7.37
N PHE A 69 -12.57 -6.96 -6.96
CA PHE A 69 -12.15 -6.78 -5.59
C PHE A 69 -13.37 -6.45 -4.72
N SER A 70 -13.43 -7.07 -3.54
CA SER A 70 -14.44 -6.76 -2.53
C SER A 70 -13.83 -6.75 -1.13
N TYR A 71 -14.32 -5.85 -0.29
CA TYR A 71 -13.99 -5.81 1.13
C TYR A 71 -15.19 -5.35 1.96
N ASN A 72 -15.52 -6.12 2.99
CA ASN A 72 -16.69 -5.93 3.82
C ASN A 72 -16.36 -5.93 5.32
N PRO A 73 -16.09 -4.76 5.92
CA PRO A 73 -15.78 -4.65 7.34
C PRO A 73 -17.03 -4.78 8.24
N THR A 74 -18.23 -4.72 7.65
CA THR A 74 -19.51 -4.62 8.38
C THR A 74 -20.21 -5.96 8.56
N GLY A 75 -20.00 -6.90 7.65
CA GLY A 75 -20.79 -8.13 7.54
C GLY A 75 -22.07 -7.99 6.71
N LYS A 76 -22.41 -6.80 6.20
CA LYS A 76 -23.53 -6.56 5.28
C LYS A 76 -23.26 -7.09 3.88
N VAL A 77 -24.24 -7.59 3.15
CA VAL A 77 -24.02 -8.27 1.85
C VAL A 77 -24.34 -7.35 0.67
N ALA A 78 -23.52 -7.41 -0.38
CA ALA A 78 -23.76 -6.70 -1.64
C ALA A 78 -24.95 -7.29 -2.39
N VAL A 79 -25.95 -6.47 -2.66
CA VAL A 79 -27.06 -6.75 -3.57
C VAL A 79 -26.99 -5.85 -4.80
N GLU A 80 -27.56 -6.30 -5.92
CA GLU A 80 -27.52 -5.53 -7.17
C GLU A 80 -28.28 -4.21 -7.02
N PRO A 81 -27.73 -3.09 -7.51
CA PRO A 81 -28.43 -1.83 -7.50
C PRO A 81 -29.65 -1.87 -8.42
N PRO A 82 -30.72 -1.10 -8.12
CA PRO A 82 -31.81 -0.90 -9.06
C PRO A 82 -31.27 -0.41 -10.41
N LYS A 83 -31.86 -0.89 -11.51
CA LYS A 83 -31.47 -0.45 -12.85
C LYS A 83 -31.54 1.08 -12.94
N GLY A 84 -30.46 1.70 -13.43
CA GLY A 84 -30.40 3.15 -13.68
C GLY A 84 -29.75 4.00 -12.60
N THR A 85 -29.29 3.45 -11.47
CA THR A 85 -28.65 4.26 -10.41
C THR A 85 -27.17 4.59 -10.66
N GLY A 86 -26.52 3.91 -11.61
CA GLY A 86 -25.08 4.11 -11.90
C GLY A 86 -24.13 3.57 -10.82
N ASP A 87 -24.68 2.96 -9.77
CA ASP A 87 -23.92 2.26 -8.74
C ASP A 87 -23.56 0.85 -9.21
N TRP A 88 -22.47 0.31 -8.67
CA TRP A 88 -22.07 -1.09 -8.91
C TRP A 88 -22.72 -2.05 -7.91
N TYR A 89 -23.04 -1.60 -6.69
CA TYR A 89 -23.63 -2.39 -5.61
C TYR A 89 -24.44 -1.52 -4.64
N ILE A 90 -25.50 -2.09 -4.05
CA ILE A 90 -26.14 -1.61 -2.80
C ILE A 90 -25.94 -2.64 -1.70
N TRP A 91 -26.02 -2.24 -0.43
CA TRP A 91 -25.65 -3.11 0.70
C TRP A 91 -26.86 -3.41 1.58
N SER A 92 -27.17 -4.70 1.72
CA SER A 92 -28.31 -5.21 2.46
C SER A 92 -27.86 -5.92 3.73
N ASP A 93 -28.69 -5.90 4.76
CA ASP A 93 -28.53 -6.75 5.94
C ASP A 93 -28.96 -8.21 5.66
N GLN A 94 -29.57 -8.50 4.49
CA GLN A 94 -29.94 -9.84 4.07
C GLN A 94 -28.72 -10.62 3.55
N GLN A 95 -28.47 -11.81 4.11
CA GLN A 95 -27.45 -12.71 3.59
C GLN A 95 -27.85 -13.28 2.22
N VAL A 96 -27.04 -13.02 1.20
CA VAL A 96 -27.12 -13.72 -0.09
C VAL A 96 -26.14 -14.89 -0.06
N ILE A 97 -26.62 -16.08 -0.40
CA ILE A 97 -25.82 -17.31 -0.47
C ILE A 97 -24.74 -17.14 -1.56
N GLY A 98 -23.45 -17.26 -1.20
CA GLY A 98 -22.34 -17.34 -2.15
C GLY A 98 -21.39 -16.14 -2.26
N LYS A 99 -21.62 -15.03 -1.53
CA LYS A 99 -20.69 -13.88 -1.46
C LYS A 99 -19.92 -13.87 -0.11
N PRO A 100 -18.71 -13.26 -0.05
CA PRO A 100 -17.82 -13.42 1.09
C PRO A 100 -18.48 -13.00 2.41
N GLY A 101 -18.29 -13.84 3.44
CA GLY A 101 -18.62 -13.48 4.81
C GLY A 101 -17.85 -12.26 5.27
N ARG A 102 -18.24 -11.71 6.43
CA ARG A 102 -17.58 -10.56 7.07
C ARG A 102 -16.05 -10.68 7.03
N ASP A 103 -15.39 -9.75 6.33
CA ASP A 103 -13.94 -9.67 6.31
C ASP A 103 -13.39 -9.29 7.68
N ILE A 104 -12.11 -9.59 7.91
CA ILE A 104 -11.45 -9.16 9.13
C ILE A 104 -11.37 -7.63 9.10
N PRO A 105 -11.99 -6.93 10.06
CA PRO A 105 -11.90 -5.48 10.10
C PRO A 105 -10.45 -5.09 10.41
N ILE A 106 -9.92 -4.15 9.63
CA ILE A 106 -8.65 -3.51 9.95
C ILE A 106 -8.88 -2.42 11.00
N HIS A 107 -7.83 -2.07 11.75
CA HIS A 107 -7.92 -1.05 12.79
C HIS A 107 -6.78 -0.07 12.59
N MET A 108 -7.07 1.21 12.38
CA MET A 108 -6.06 2.19 11.95
C MET A 108 -4.82 2.22 12.85
N SER A 109 -4.96 2.09 14.18
CA SER A 109 -3.80 2.03 15.07
C SER A 109 -3.02 0.70 15.11
N ARG A 110 -3.54 -0.37 14.49
CA ARG A 110 -3.00 -1.74 14.60
C ARG A 110 -2.95 -2.52 13.28
N THR A 111 -3.17 -1.87 12.14
CA THR A 111 -3.03 -2.50 10.81
C THR A 111 -1.56 -2.63 10.42
N ALA A 112 -1.25 -3.69 9.68
CA ALA A 112 0.05 -3.90 9.05
C ALA A 112 -0.13 -4.19 7.56
N LEU A 113 0.97 -4.18 6.81
CA LEU A 113 0.99 -4.47 5.39
C LEU A 113 1.75 -5.78 5.15
N LEU A 114 1.19 -6.68 4.35
CA LEU A 114 1.93 -7.76 3.72
C LEU A 114 2.48 -7.26 2.40
N PHE A 115 3.71 -7.67 2.11
CA PHE A 115 4.41 -7.37 0.87
C PHE A 115 5.02 -8.67 0.36
N ARG A 116 4.69 -9.08 -0.87
CA ARG A 116 5.25 -10.27 -1.51
C ARG A 116 5.57 -9.98 -2.96
N ASP A 117 6.49 -10.77 -3.53
CA ASP A 117 6.83 -10.71 -4.95
C ASP A 117 6.55 -12.08 -5.58
N THR A 118 5.56 -12.13 -6.48
CA THR A 118 5.12 -13.36 -7.15
C THR A 118 6.08 -13.84 -8.22
N SER A 119 7.01 -12.99 -8.67
CA SER A 119 8.03 -13.37 -9.65
C SER A 119 9.16 -14.20 -9.02
N LEU A 120 9.33 -14.12 -7.70
CA LEU A 120 10.43 -14.75 -6.96
C LEU A 120 10.00 -16.05 -6.30
N LEU A 121 9.84 -17.09 -7.10
CA LEU A 121 9.47 -18.43 -6.65
C LEU A 121 10.70 -19.31 -6.34
N GLY A 122 10.47 -20.48 -5.73
CA GLY A 122 11.53 -21.44 -5.42
C GLY A 122 12.44 -21.03 -4.24
N SER A 123 13.47 -21.83 -3.96
CA SER A 123 14.45 -21.54 -2.90
C SER A 123 15.24 -20.26 -3.17
N ASP A 124 15.63 -20.08 -4.43
CA ASP A 124 16.57 -19.03 -4.83
C ASP A 124 15.87 -17.68 -4.90
N GLY A 125 14.65 -17.62 -5.46
CA GLY A 125 13.80 -16.43 -5.42
C GLY A 125 13.49 -16.00 -3.98
N LYS A 126 13.24 -16.95 -3.07
CA LYS A 126 13.05 -16.65 -1.64
C LYS A 126 14.31 -16.07 -1.01
N LYS A 127 15.47 -16.68 -1.28
CA LYS A 127 16.75 -16.19 -0.77
C LYS A 127 17.01 -14.78 -1.27
N ARG A 128 16.87 -14.55 -2.59
CA ARG A 128 16.99 -13.24 -3.24
C ARG A 128 16.09 -12.23 -2.54
N PHE A 129 14.78 -12.49 -2.48
CA PHE A 129 13.80 -11.61 -1.83
C PHE A 129 14.23 -11.22 -0.42
N HIS A 130 14.68 -12.18 0.40
CA HIS A 130 15.09 -11.87 1.77
C HIS A 130 16.41 -11.11 1.89
N CYS A 131 17.30 -11.19 0.91
CA CYS A 131 18.52 -10.36 0.86
C CYS A 131 18.20 -8.86 0.72
N HIS A 132 17.09 -8.49 0.07
CA HIS A 132 16.67 -7.09 -0.09
C HIS A 132 16.10 -6.46 1.18
N ARG A 133 15.85 -7.26 2.24
CA ARG A 133 15.18 -6.78 3.46
C ARG A 133 15.93 -5.64 4.12
N ASP A 134 17.24 -5.77 4.24
CA ASP A 134 18.05 -4.81 4.99
C ASP A 134 18.18 -3.48 4.22
N GLY A 135 18.21 -3.53 2.88
CA GLY A 135 18.10 -2.35 2.02
C GLY A 135 16.77 -1.63 2.20
N ALA A 136 15.66 -2.37 2.15
CA ALA A 136 14.33 -1.81 2.37
C ALA A 136 14.16 -1.20 3.77
N LEU A 137 14.69 -1.87 4.80
CA LEU A 137 14.68 -1.36 6.17
C LEU A 137 15.45 -0.06 6.32
N ASP A 138 16.66 0.01 5.75
CA ASP A 138 17.48 1.21 5.81
C ASP A 138 16.82 2.39 5.06
N PHE A 139 16.37 2.14 3.82
CA PHE A 139 15.65 3.13 3.00
C PHE A 139 14.43 3.71 3.71
N LEU A 140 13.52 2.84 4.17
CA LEU A 140 12.31 3.27 4.86
C LEU A 140 12.65 3.94 6.20
N GLY A 141 13.68 3.47 6.91
CA GLY A 141 14.13 4.07 8.15
C GLY A 141 14.64 5.52 7.97
N GLN A 142 15.34 5.81 6.87
CA GLN A 142 15.76 7.18 6.52
C GLN A 142 14.54 8.08 6.24
N ILE A 143 13.56 7.58 5.48
CA ILE A 143 12.32 8.31 5.18
C ILE A 143 11.47 8.53 6.44
N ASP A 144 11.32 7.50 7.27
CA ASP A 144 10.56 7.58 8.51
C ASP A 144 11.13 8.68 9.41
N LYS A 145 12.46 8.72 9.59
CA LYS A 145 13.13 9.80 10.32
C LYS A 145 12.83 11.16 9.71
N ARG A 146 12.92 11.29 8.38
CA ARG A 146 12.62 12.54 7.65
C ARG A 146 11.18 13.02 7.88
N MET A 147 10.23 12.09 7.91
CA MET A 147 8.80 12.38 8.10
C MET A 147 8.39 12.51 9.58
N GLY A 148 9.30 12.25 10.53
CA GLY A 148 8.98 12.19 11.96
C GLY A 148 8.08 11.00 12.31
N PHE A 149 8.22 9.90 11.57
CA PHE A 149 7.50 8.65 11.73
C PHE A 149 8.27 7.67 12.63
N SER A 150 7.53 6.76 13.26
CA SER A 150 8.11 5.61 13.95
C SER A 150 8.80 4.71 12.93
N LEU A 151 10.02 4.27 13.24
CA LEU A 151 10.81 3.44 12.34
C LEU A 151 10.08 2.15 11.93
N THR A 152 10.04 1.92 10.63
CA THR A 152 9.50 0.73 9.99
C THR A 152 10.27 -0.51 10.41
N LYS A 153 9.55 -1.61 10.61
CA LYS A 153 10.11 -2.94 10.86
C LYS A 153 9.57 -3.92 9.83
N ILE A 154 10.41 -4.82 9.36
CA ILE A 154 10.08 -5.82 8.35
C ILE A 154 10.38 -7.20 8.92
N TYR A 155 9.39 -8.08 8.88
CA TYR A 155 9.50 -9.44 9.39
C TYR A 155 9.18 -10.44 8.28
N GLN A 156 9.95 -11.52 8.19
CA GLN A 156 9.59 -12.64 7.33
C GLN A 156 8.35 -13.36 7.89
N VAL A 157 7.40 -13.68 7.03
CA VAL A 157 6.17 -14.39 7.41
C VAL A 157 6.39 -15.91 7.38
N ASN A 158 6.25 -16.55 8.54
CA ASN A 158 6.33 -17.99 8.69
C ASN A 158 5.00 -18.63 8.27
N GLY A 159 4.87 -19.08 7.02
CA GLY A 159 3.64 -19.67 6.50
C GLY A 159 3.55 -19.67 4.98
N ALA A 160 4.26 -18.77 4.33
CA ALA A 160 4.41 -18.74 2.86
C ALA A 160 5.34 -19.85 2.32
N ARG A 161 5.53 -20.97 3.04
CA ARG A 161 6.48 -22.03 2.63
C ARG A 161 6.18 -22.59 1.24
N LYS A 162 4.90 -22.67 0.86
CA LYS A 162 4.43 -23.12 -0.47
C LYS A 162 4.09 -21.98 -1.45
N GLY A 163 4.18 -20.72 -1.02
CA GLY A 163 3.88 -19.55 -1.85
C GLY A 163 5.09 -18.62 -2.06
N PRO A 164 4.87 -17.46 -2.68
CA PRO A 164 5.90 -16.43 -2.83
C PRO A 164 6.44 -15.95 -1.46
N PRO A 165 7.73 -15.56 -1.37
CA PRO A 165 8.28 -15.01 -0.14
C PRO A 165 7.48 -13.77 0.26
N THR A 166 7.20 -13.64 1.56
CA THR A 166 6.32 -12.60 2.08
C THR A 166 6.93 -11.93 3.31
N TRP A 167 6.85 -10.61 3.34
CA TRP A 167 7.16 -9.78 4.50
C TRP A 167 5.89 -9.25 5.16
N LEU A 168 5.96 -9.10 6.49
CA LEU A 168 5.07 -8.28 7.29
C LEU A 168 5.79 -6.95 7.58
N VAL A 169 5.25 -5.86 7.05
CA VAL A 169 5.78 -4.51 7.22
C VAL A 169 4.97 -3.79 8.30
N LEU A 170 5.66 -3.38 9.37
CA LEU A 170 5.13 -2.61 10.50
C LEU A 170 5.71 -1.19 10.46
N GLY A 171 5.04 -0.30 9.73
CA GLY A 171 5.31 1.14 9.73
C GLY A 171 4.44 1.94 10.69
N ASP A 172 4.75 3.23 10.82
CA ASP A 172 3.95 4.24 11.51
C ASP A 172 2.56 4.39 10.88
N LYS A 173 1.50 4.28 11.67
CA LYS A 173 0.13 4.20 11.13
C LYS A 173 -0.34 5.42 10.34
N ARG A 174 0.37 6.54 10.50
CA ARG A 174 0.17 7.74 9.69
C ARG A 174 0.34 7.49 8.20
N TRP A 175 1.00 6.42 7.74
CA TRP A 175 1.00 6.12 6.30
C TRP A 175 -0.41 5.84 5.72
N MET A 176 -1.39 5.45 6.55
CA MET A 176 -2.80 5.31 6.13
C MET A 176 -3.59 6.62 6.20
N HIS A 177 -3.00 7.73 6.63
CA HIS A 177 -3.74 8.95 6.97
C HIS A 177 -4.48 9.59 5.79
N ALA A 178 -4.01 9.34 4.57
CA ALA A 178 -4.65 9.76 3.33
C ALA A 178 -4.39 8.72 2.23
N PRO A 179 -5.29 8.57 1.24
CA PRO A 179 -5.08 7.64 0.12
C PRO A 179 -3.76 7.89 -0.62
N THR A 180 -3.41 9.17 -0.79
CA THR A 180 -2.15 9.63 -1.40
C THR A 180 -0.93 9.13 -0.64
N LEU A 181 -0.97 9.20 0.70
CA LEU A 181 0.16 8.81 1.53
C LEU A 181 0.32 7.29 1.57
N LEU A 182 -0.78 6.55 1.54
CA LEU A 182 -0.77 5.10 1.40
C LEU A 182 -0.16 4.69 0.05
N SER A 183 -0.62 5.33 -1.03
CA SER A 183 -0.08 5.15 -2.37
C SER A 183 1.42 5.47 -2.42
N LEU A 184 1.89 6.53 -1.74
CA LEU A 184 3.30 6.84 -1.66
C LEU A 184 4.07 5.73 -0.91
N TYR A 185 3.61 5.36 0.29
CA TYR A 185 4.29 4.39 1.12
C TYR A 185 4.45 3.02 0.44
N SER A 186 3.44 2.56 -0.32
CA SER A 186 3.55 1.33 -1.11
C SER A 186 4.61 1.41 -2.23
N ILE A 187 4.76 2.56 -2.90
CA ILE A 187 5.85 2.78 -3.86
C ILE A 187 7.20 2.81 -3.12
N LEU A 188 7.28 3.47 -1.97
CA LEU A 188 8.52 3.55 -1.19
C LEU A 188 9.00 2.17 -0.73
N ILE A 189 8.11 1.25 -0.37
CA ILE A 189 8.49 -0.13 -0.05
C ILE A 189 9.08 -0.82 -1.28
N ARG A 190 8.48 -0.64 -2.46
CA ARG A 190 8.96 -1.19 -3.74
C ARG A 190 10.30 -0.60 -4.14
N VAL A 191 10.52 0.71 -3.95
CA VAL A 191 11.81 1.35 -4.22
C VAL A 191 12.87 0.91 -3.22
N GLY A 192 12.52 0.83 -1.93
CA GLY A 192 13.43 0.39 -0.88
C GLY A 192 13.93 -1.03 -1.06
N TYR A 193 13.14 -1.88 -1.73
CA TYR A 193 13.57 -3.22 -2.16
C TYR A 193 14.87 -3.19 -3.00
N TYR A 194 15.10 -2.10 -3.74
CA TYR A 194 16.29 -1.88 -4.56
C TYR A 194 17.26 -0.88 -3.94
N HIS A 195 17.25 -0.71 -2.62
CA HIS A 195 18.16 0.19 -1.94
C HIS A 195 19.42 -0.53 -1.44
N ASN A 196 20.58 0.09 -1.63
CA ASN A 196 21.82 -0.36 -1.03
C ASN A 196 21.88 0.09 0.44
N PRO A 197 21.99 -0.84 1.42
CA PRO A 197 22.08 -0.48 2.83
C PRO A 197 23.19 0.54 3.11
N GLY A 198 22.87 1.62 3.82
CA GLY A 198 23.79 2.71 4.15
C GLY A 198 23.92 3.78 3.06
N GLY A 199 23.29 3.57 1.90
CA GLY A 199 23.22 4.56 0.83
C GLY A 199 22.27 5.71 1.18
N ASN A 200 22.26 6.76 0.36
CA ASN A 200 21.33 7.89 0.55
C ASN A 200 19.97 7.58 -0.10
N TYR A 201 18.89 7.59 0.68
CA TYR A 201 17.54 7.29 0.16
C TYR A 201 17.10 8.21 -0.99
N LEU A 202 17.51 9.49 -0.97
CA LEU A 202 17.16 10.45 -2.01
C LEU A 202 17.85 10.10 -3.33
N ARG A 203 19.12 9.68 -3.29
CA ARG A 203 19.83 9.20 -4.48
C ARG A 203 19.13 7.99 -5.08
N THR A 204 18.67 7.03 -4.27
CA THR A 204 17.89 5.87 -4.76
C THR A 204 16.58 6.30 -5.42
N LEU A 205 15.87 7.30 -4.85
CA LEU A 205 14.66 7.87 -5.48
C LEU A 205 14.97 8.57 -6.81
N GLU A 206 16.07 9.30 -6.90
CA GLU A 206 16.53 9.95 -8.14
C GLU A 206 16.88 8.91 -9.22
N MET A 207 17.65 7.87 -8.86
CA MET A 207 17.95 6.76 -9.75
C MET A 207 16.68 6.07 -10.24
N MET A 208 15.69 5.86 -9.36
CA MET A 208 14.39 5.33 -9.77
C MET A 208 13.66 6.26 -10.74
N ARG A 209 13.62 7.57 -10.45
CA ARG A 209 13.00 8.61 -11.29
C ARG A 209 13.60 8.62 -12.70
N ASP A 210 14.91 8.48 -12.78
CA ASP A 210 15.68 8.57 -14.01
C ASP A 210 15.78 7.22 -14.73
N GLY A 211 15.27 6.16 -14.10
CA GLY A 211 15.28 4.79 -14.63
C GLY A 211 16.68 4.19 -14.66
N GLU A 212 17.56 4.61 -13.75
CA GLU A 212 18.94 4.13 -13.59
C GLU A 212 19.04 2.94 -12.61
N LEU A 213 18.02 2.71 -11.78
CA LEU A 213 18.05 1.67 -10.75
C LEU A 213 17.87 0.27 -11.34
N GLY A 214 18.80 -0.65 -11.04
CA GLY A 214 18.78 -2.04 -11.51
C GLY A 214 19.39 -2.25 -12.89
N LYS A 215 20.17 -1.28 -13.40
CA LYS A 215 20.89 -1.35 -14.69
C LYS A 215 22.36 -1.72 -14.55
N GLY A 216 22.84 -1.94 -13.32
CA GLY A 216 24.26 -2.16 -13.06
C GLY A 216 25.14 -0.94 -13.37
N GLY A 217 26.38 -0.96 -12.90
CA GLY A 217 27.38 0.06 -13.21
C GLY A 217 27.42 1.30 -12.29
N ASP A 218 26.38 1.56 -11.48
CA ASP A 218 26.50 2.47 -10.34
C ASP A 218 27.09 1.65 -9.17
N PRO A 219 28.18 2.09 -8.50
CA PRO A 219 28.71 1.41 -7.32
C PRO A 219 27.70 1.34 -6.16
N ASN A 220 26.62 2.13 -6.23
CA ASN A 220 25.47 2.10 -5.33
C ASN A 220 24.27 1.31 -5.89
N ASP A 221 24.48 0.49 -6.91
CA ASP A 221 23.51 -0.49 -7.42
C ASP A 221 24.08 -1.90 -7.20
N ILE A 222 23.62 -2.60 -6.16
CA ILE A 222 24.03 -4.01 -5.92
C ILE A 222 23.34 -5.00 -6.86
N PHE A 223 22.49 -4.55 -7.79
CA PHE A 223 21.67 -5.45 -8.60
C PHE A 223 22.33 -5.78 -9.94
N GLU A 224 22.16 -7.04 -10.35
CA GLU A 224 22.59 -7.51 -11.66
C GLU A 224 21.67 -6.97 -12.76
N ASP A 225 22.21 -6.84 -13.98
CA ASP A 225 21.47 -6.45 -15.17
C ASP A 225 20.18 -7.27 -15.33
N GLY A 226 19.04 -6.59 -15.32
CA GLY A 226 17.72 -7.20 -15.52
C GLY A 226 16.86 -7.36 -14.26
N ASP A 227 17.38 -7.04 -13.07
CA ASP A 227 16.57 -6.91 -11.84
C ASP A 227 15.96 -5.51 -11.73
N THR A 228 15.19 -5.11 -12.73
CA THR A 228 14.60 -3.77 -12.75
C THR A 228 13.38 -3.70 -11.84
N ALA A 229 13.19 -2.57 -11.16
CA ALA A 229 11.96 -2.29 -10.45
C ALA A 229 10.72 -2.52 -11.34
N GLY A 230 9.69 -3.15 -10.74
CA GLY A 230 8.52 -3.65 -11.46
C GLY A 230 7.89 -2.65 -12.43
N CYS A 231 7.07 -3.17 -13.36
CA CYS A 231 6.81 -2.65 -14.72
C CYS A 231 6.49 -1.15 -14.92
N ASN A 232 6.29 -0.33 -13.88
CA ASN A 232 6.03 1.10 -13.99
C ASN A 232 6.58 1.96 -12.83
N ASP A 233 7.38 1.43 -11.90
CA ASP A 233 7.79 2.18 -10.70
C ASP A 233 8.57 3.46 -11.04
N ALA A 234 9.52 3.37 -11.97
CA ALA A 234 10.26 4.52 -12.47
C ALA A 234 9.32 5.61 -13.04
N SER A 235 8.34 5.19 -13.85
CA SER A 235 7.32 6.08 -14.40
C SER A 235 6.46 6.72 -13.32
N TYR A 236 6.05 5.96 -12.30
CA TYR A 236 5.26 6.48 -11.19
C TYR A 236 6.06 7.46 -10.33
N VAL A 237 7.30 7.14 -9.97
CA VAL A 237 8.18 8.06 -9.22
C VAL A 237 8.42 9.34 -10.03
N LYS A 238 8.70 9.22 -11.33
CA LYS A 238 8.87 10.37 -12.23
C LYS A 238 7.63 11.27 -12.29
N GLN A 239 6.45 10.68 -12.50
CA GLN A 239 5.20 11.45 -12.56
C GLN A 239 4.77 12.01 -11.19
N ALA A 240 5.16 11.34 -10.09
CA ALA A 240 4.83 11.74 -8.73
C ALA A 240 5.87 12.66 -8.09
N TRP A 241 6.98 12.97 -8.76
CA TRP A 241 8.18 13.55 -8.15
C TRP A 241 7.88 14.79 -7.30
N ARG A 242 7.15 15.77 -7.86
CA ARG A 242 6.80 16.98 -7.12
C ARG A 242 5.92 16.71 -5.90
N GLY A 243 4.99 15.76 -5.99
CA GLY A 243 4.16 15.36 -4.84
C GLY A 243 4.97 14.66 -3.76
N ILE A 244 5.94 13.82 -4.14
CA ILE A 244 6.90 13.19 -3.23
C ILE A 244 7.70 14.26 -2.47
N GLU A 245 8.26 15.25 -3.18
CA GLU A 245 9.00 16.36 -2.55
C GLU A 245 8.15 17.10 -1.51
N VAL A 246 6.90 17.46 -1.87
CA VAL A 246 5.99 18.17 -0.98
C VAL A 246 5.72 17.35 0.29
N ILE A 247 5.44 16.06 0.16
CA ILE A 247 5.15 15.19 1.31
C ILE A 247 6.41 14.94 2.15
N LEU A 248 7.58 14.71 1.55
CA LEU A 248 8.82 14.51 2.31
C LEU A 248 9.31 15.79 3.01
N LYS A 249 8.95 16.97 2.48
CA LYS A 249 9.27 18.27 3.10
C LYS A 249 8.32 18.61 4.24
N HIS A 250 7.02 18.38 4.07
CA HIS A 250 5.99 18.85 4.99
C HIS A 250 5.39 17.75 5.88
N GLY A 251 5.68 16.48 5.59
CA GLY A 251 5.16 15.32 6.31
C GLY A 251 3.64 15.23 6.25
N ILE A 252 3.04 14.77 7.35
CA ILE A 252 1.58 14.63 7.47
C ILE A 252 0.82 15.96 7.37
N LYS A 253 1.48 17.11 7.61
CA LYS A 253 0.86 18.45 7.60
C LYS A 253 0.32 18.85 6.23
N VAL A 254 0.64 18.11 5.17
CA VAL A 254 0.02 18.27 3.86
C VAL A 254 -1.50 18.01 3.93
N PHE A 255 -1.89 17.00 4.70
CA PHE A 255 -3.26 16.48 4.77
C PHE A 255 -4.08 17.15 5.89
N TYR A 256 -5.38 16.87 5.95
CA TYR A 256 -6.22 17.27 7.08
C TYR A 256 -5.75 16.53 8.33
N ASP A 257 -5.89 17.16 9.51
CA ASP A 257 -5.47 16.52 10.77
C ASP A 257 -6.35 15.32 11.12
N GLU A 258 -7.65 15.41 10.83
CA GLU A 258 -8.59 14.30 11.00
C GLU A 258 -8.55 13.37 9.79
N MET A 259 -8.23 12.10 10.04
CA MET A 259 -8.08 11.10 8.97
C MET A 259 -9.34 10.96 8.12
N ILE A 260 -10.53 11.02 8.73
CA ILE A 260 -11.81 10.89 8.02
C ILE A 260 -12.00 11.97 6.95
N GLU A 261 -11.46 13.17 7.15
CA GLU A 261 -11.56 14.29 6.20
C GLU A 261 -10.70 14.06 4.94
N ASN A 262 -9.68 13.20 5.03
CA ASN A 262 -8.85 12.79 3.89
C ASN A 262 -9.50 11.67 3.06
N TYR A 263 -10.61 11.10 3.53
CA TYR A 263 -11.37 10.03 2.89
C TYR A 263 -12.84 10.47 2.74
N PRO A 264 -13.20 11.19 1.67
CA PRO A 264 -14.53 11.78 1.53
C PRO A 264 -15.59 10.69 1.32
N ASP A 265 -16.68 10.74 2.10
CA ASP A 265 -17.74 9.72 2.07
C ASP A 265 -18.63 9.81 0.80
N ASP A 266 -18.73 11.00 0.22
CA ASP A 266 -19.57 11.30 -0.95
C ASP A 266 -18.88 10.98 -2.28
N VAL A 267 -17.65 10.44 -2.24
CA VAL A 267 -16.91 10.01 -3.43
C VAL A 267 -17.23 8.56 -3.74
N ARG A 268 -17.68 8.31 -4.97
CA ARG A 268 -17.81 6.94 -5.49
C ARG A 268 -16.47 6.22 -5.43
N THR A 269 -16.46 4.96 -5.04
CA THR A 269 -15.24 4.18 -4.79
C THR A 269 -14.28 4.15 -5.98
N HIS A 270 -14.77 4.01 -7.22
CA HIS A 270 -13.92 4.09 -8.41
C HIS A 270 -13.25 5.46 -8.60
N VAL A 271 -13.93 6.55 -8.23
CA VAL A 271 -13.33 7.88 -8.27
C VAL A 271 -12.23 7.99 -7.21
N LEU A 272 -12.43 7.42 -6.01
CA LEU A 272 -11.38 7.36 -4.99
C LEU A 272 -10.15 6.62 -5.54
N HIS A 273 -10.38 5.39 -6.02
CA HIS A 273 -9.39 4.49 -6.64
C HIS A 273 -8.54 5.21 -7.70
N ASP A 274 -9.22 5.84 -8.67
CA ASP A 274 -8.57 6.36 -9.87
C ASP A 274 -7.98 7.76 -9.71
N THR A 275 -8.34 8.50 -8.66
CA THR A 275 -8.00 9.93 -8.56
C THR A 275 -7.20 10.34 -7.33
N TYR A 276 -7.11 9.52 -6.28
CA TYR A 276 -6.47 9.92 -5.02
C TYR A 276 -5.06 9.36 -4.80
N GLY A 277 -4.54 8.52 -5.70
CA GLY A 277 -3.15 8.04 -5.68
C GLY A 277 -2.11 9.15 -5.89
N ILE A 278 -0.84 8.88 -5.54
CA ILE A 278 0.23 9.90 -5.48
C ILE A 278 0.53 10.62 -6.81
N VAL A 279 0.40 9.92 -7.94
CA VAL A 279 0.54 10.53 -9.27
C VAL A 279 -0.57 11.55 -9.51
N ASN A 280 -1.81 11.22 -9.16
CA ASN A 280 -2.95 12.11 -9.33
C ASN A 280 -2.95 13.26 -8.33
N PHE A 281 -2.44 13.02 -7.12
CA PHE A 281 -2.14 14.07 -6.16
C PHE A 281 -1.19 15.12 -6.77
N THR A 282 -0.11 14.66 -7.41
CA THR A 282 0.87 15.54 -8.08
C THR A 282 0.23 16.32 -9.24
N LYS A 283 -0.63 15.66 -10.01
CA LYS A 283 -1.43 16.28 -11.09
C LYS A 283 -2.62 17.11 -10.58
N LYS A 284 -2.75 17.28 -9.28
CA LYS A 284 -3.82 18.05 -8.62
C LYS A 284 -5.25 17.60 -8.94
N ARG A 285 -5.46 16.35 -9.36
CA ARG A 285 -6.83 15.88 -9.71
C ARG A 285 -7.82 15.98 -8.53
N PRO A 286 -7.42 15.68 -7.28
CA PRO A 286 -8.29 15.87 -6.13
C PRO A 286 -8.53 17.33 -5.71
N GLU A 287 -7.84 18.33 -6.28
CA GLU A 287 -7.78 19.71 -5.71
C GLU A 287 -9.15 20.34 -5.46
N LYS A 288 -10.12 20.10 -6.35
CA LYS A 288 -11.50 20.60 -6.16
C LYS A 288 -12.17 20.05 -4.89
N ARG A 289 -11.94 18.78 -4.54
CA ARG A 289 -12.52 18.12 -3.36
C ARG A 289 -11.61 18.19 -2.13
N MET A 290 -10.31 18.34 -2.35
CA MET A 290 -9.27 18.37 -1.32
C MET A 290 -8.47 19.68 -1.37
N PRO A 291 -9.10 20.86 -1.30
CA PRO A 291 -8.39 22.14 -1.45
C PRO A 291 -7.31 22.33 -0.39
N HIS A 292 -7.52 21.79 0.82
CA HIS A 292 -6.52 21.80 1.89
C HIS A 292 -5.20 21.21 1.43
N TRP A 293 -5.18 20.08 0.72
CA TRP A 293 -3.94 19.42 0.27
C TRP A 293 -3.06 20.32 -0.64
N TYR A 294 -3.66 21.37 -1.22
CA TYR A 294 -3.06 22.24 -2.22
C TYR A 294 -2.89 23.69 -1.75
N ARG A 295 -2.86 23.92 -0.43
CA ARG A 295 -2.54 25.23 0.16
C ARG A 295 -1.24 25.78 -0.45
N LYS A 296 -1.27 27.04 -0.89
CA LYS A 296 -0.14 27.70 -1.58
C LYS A 296 1.18 27.62 -0.81
N SER A 297 1.14 27.61 0.52
CA SER A 297 2.34 27.52 1.36
C SER A 297 3.09 26.18 1.26
N LEU A 298 2.43 25.11 0.82
CA LEU A 298 3.04 23.78 0.67
C LEU A 298 3.70 23.57 -0.70
N TRP A 299 3.18 24.25 -1.73
CA TRP A 299 3.55 24.01 -3.13
C TRP A 299 4.48 25.06 -3.74
N LYS A 300 4.88 26.07 -2.95
CA LYS A 300 6.01 26.96 -3.23
C LYS A 300 7.33 26.18 -3.03
#